data_AF-A0AA43RLE7-F1
#
_entry.id   AF-A0AA43RLE7-F1
#
_cell.length_a   1.000
_cell.length_b   1.000
_cell.length_c   1.000
_cell.angle_alpha   90.00
_cell.angle_beta   90.00
_cell.angle_gamma   90.00
#
_symmetry.space_group_name_H-M   'P 1'
#
loop_
_entity.id
_entity.type
_entity.pdbx_description
1 polymer ?
#
loop_
_entity_poly.entity_id
_entity_poly.type
_entity_poly.pdbx_seq_one_letter_code
_entity_poly.pdbx_strand_id
1 'polypeptide(L)'
;MSKDILRDLQPESSEEAPEKNEKKKLSKEERRQKEMSNLNNALASGNLTTLISKVASILNRFEETRNSDMALKIKYWEIFEGFTGNFVDVSQMFKLTRDTSISRARAKIQNEYKLYQANDRIKAYRNDKEELEKEIQLSTKPGTPSITLYTDESGKSNADKYMIIGGLWILESDRVASLHRHFAEWRSERKNERNMPKEFHFTEMRGGQLQHYKDFFSEMISMSDMLSLKAVVFDRTSSKFKSIDEMIYALYYQHVHHGVQHEVNSGRITLPRTVNFWKDQEIGADNLFMNELEQHLVTHFEGYFKKNLTLNTFSAIDSKWSTLIQLADLYTGCINRAINSPKDVVKNHKDEFAEFVFDILNLDLSDLKNQEQDMAMIHYI
;
A
#
# COMPACT_ATOMS: atom_id res chain seq x y z
N MET A 1 92.52 -53.90 2.61
CA MET A 1 92.66 -53.98 4.08
C MET A 1 91.87 -52.80 4.63
N SER A 2 90.67 -53.03 5.19
CA SER A 2 90.42 -53.06 6.65
C SER A 2 90.86 -51.76 7.34
N LYS A 3 90.08 -51.09 8.19
CA LYS A 3 88.84 -51.40 8.90
C LYS A 3 88.47 -50.12 9.67
N ASP A 4 87.18 -49.97 9.97
CA ASP A 4 86.62 -49.27 11.13
C ASP A 4 86.74 -47.74 11.24
N ILE A 5 85.58 -47.06 11.22
CA ILE A 5 85.04 -46.26 12.35
C ILE A 5 83.53 -46.13 12.13
N LEU A 6 82.79 -46.33 13.23
CA LEU A 6 81.35 -46.49 13.36
C LEU A 6 80.50 -45.37 12.73
N ARG A 7 79.39 -45.82 12.14
CA ARG A 7 78.14 -45.08 11.92
C ARG A 7 77.46 -44.79 13.26
N ASP A 8 76.89 -43.60 13.42
CA ASP A 8 75.67 -43.39 14.22
C ASP A 8 74.89 -42.12 13.79
N LEU A 9 73.66 -42.37 13.33
CA LEU A 9 72.39 -41.68 13.64
C LEU A 9 72.23 -40.15 13.43
N GLN A 10 71.70 -39.72 12.27
CA GLN A 10 70.29 -39.26 12.06
C GLN A 10 70.14 -38.29 10.85
N PRO A 11 69.00 -38.30 10.13
CA PRO A 11 68.87 -37.75 8.77
C PRO A 11 68.25 -36.34 8.69
N GLU A 12 68.50 -35.75 7.51
CA GLU A 12 67.95 -34.53 6.89
C GLU A 12 66.48 -34.16 7.22
N SER A 13 66.22 -32.86 7.40
CA SER A 13 65.25 -32.07 6.59
C SER A 13 64.93 -30.72 7.23
N SER A 14 65.32 -29.64 6.57
CA SER A 14 64.73 -28.32 6.77
C SER A 14 64.55 -27.67 5.40
N GLU A 15 63.51 -28.11 4.69
CA GLU A 15 62.92 -27.36 3.58
C GLU A 15 62.15 -26.17 4.16
N GLU A 16 62.64 -24.95 3.93
CA GLU A 16 61.85 -23.73 4.06
C GLU A 16 60.79 -23.72 2.95
N ALA A 17 59.53 -23.90 3.33
CA ALA A 17 58.37 -23.74 2.45
C ALA A 17 58.04 -22.25 2.25
N PRO A 18 57.59 -21.84 1.04
CA PRO A 18 57.36 -20.44 0.69
C PRO A 18 56.06 -19.89 1.31
N GLU A 19 56.12 -18.63 1.75
CA GLU A 19 55.00 -17.85 2.28
C GLU A 19 53.81 -17.79 1.30
N LYS A 20 52.64 -18.22 1.77
CA LYS A 20 51.35 -18.02 1.09
C LYS A 20 50.81 -16.62 1.39
N ASN A 21 50.62 -15.85 0.33
CA ASN A 21 50.10 -14.49 0.33
C ASN A 21 48.57 -14.47 0.56
N GLU A 22 48.11 -14.22 1.78
CA GLU A 22 46.69 -14.07 2.11
C GLU A 22 46.16 -12.67 1.74
N LYS A 23 45.28 -12.59 0.73
CA LYS A 23 44.51 -11.37 0.43
C LYS A 23 43.51 -11.09 1.56
N LYS A 24 43.86 -10.13 2.44
CA LYS A 24 42.97 -9.56 3.47
C LYS A 24 41.61 -9.13 2.86
N LYS A 25 40.51 -9.78 3.27
CA LYS A 25 39.14 -9.38 2.89
C LYS A 25 38.80 -8.05 3.56
N LEU A 26 38.81 -6.95 2.78
CA LEU A 26 38.34 -5.63 3.21
C LEU A 26 36.91 -5.70 3.78
N SER A 27 36.65 -4.99 4.87
CA SER A 27 35.33 -4.88 5.49
C SER A 27 34.34 -4.15 4.56
N LYS A 28 33.03 -4.33 4.77
CA LYS A 28 31.99 -3.69 3.94
C LYS A 28 32.13 -2.16 3.92
N GLU A 29 32.55 -1.56 5.03
CA GLU A 29 32.69 -0.12 5.18
C GLU A 29 33.93 0.42 4.45
N GLU A 30 35.05 -0.29 4.51
CA GLU A 30 36.28 0.09 3.79
C GLU A 30 36.11 -0.01 2.27
N ARG A 31 35.34 -1.00 1.79
CA ARG A 31 34.97 -1.11 0.37
C ARG A 31 34.10 0.06 -0.07
N ARG A 32 33.12 0.45 0.76
CA ARG A 32 32.23 1.58 0.49
C ARG A 32 33.00 2.89 0.36
N GLN A 33 33.92 3.17 1.29
CA GLN A 33 34.75 4.38 1.23
C GLN A 33 35.69 4.39 0.02
N LYS A 34 36.26 3.24 -0.32
CA LYS A 34 37.09 3.09 -1.53
C LYS A 34 36.29 3.31 -2.82
N GLU A 35 35.09 2.74 -2.91
CA GLU A 35 34.19 2.92 -4.07
C GLU A 35 33.71 4.37 -4.20
N MET A 36 33.39 5.04 -3.08
CA MET A 36 33.02 6.46 -3.03
C MET A 36 34.19 7.37 -3.45
N SER A 37 35.40 7.11 -2.94
CA SER A 37 36.61 7.85 -3.31
C SER A 37 36.93 7.69 -4.81
N ASN A 38 36.83 6.46 -5.33
CA ASN A 38 37.00 6.18 -6.75
C ASN A 38 35.95 6.89 -7.62
N LEU A 39 34.70 6.93 -7.19
CA LEU A 39 33.63 7.64 -7.89
C LEU A 39 33.89 9.15 -7.94
N ASN A 40 34.28 9.76 -6.82
CA ASN A 40 34.62 11.18 -6.77
C ASN A 40 35.83 11.53 -7.65
N ASN A 41 36.87 10.68 -7.65
CA ASN A 41 38.03 10.84 -8.52
C ASN A 41 37.67 10.69 -10.01
N ALA A 42 36.78 9.76 -10.36
CA ALA A 42 36.28 9.58 -11.72
C ALA A 42 35.46 10.80 -12.20
N LEU A 43 34.65 11.40 -11.32
CA LEU A 43 33.89 12.62 -11.62
C LEU A 43 34.81 13.83 -11.79
N ALA A 44 35.82 13.98 -10.91
CA ALA A 44 36.79 15.08 -10.98
C ALA A 44 37.71 14.99 -12.21
N SER A 45 38.03 13.78 -12.67
CA SER A 45 38.86 13.53 -13.86
C SER A 45 38.06 13.45 -15.17
N GLY A 46 36.72 13.53 -15.13
CA GLY A 46 35.86 13.39 -16.30
C GLY A 46 35.79 11.98 -16.90
N ASN A 47 36.29 10.96 -16.19
CA ASN A 47 36.31 9.57 -16.65
C ASN A 47 34.95 8.87 -16.41
N LEU A 48 34.03 9.01 -17.37
CA LEU A 48 32.66 8.49 -17.30
C LEU A 48 32.51 7.12 -17.99
N THR A 49 33.43 6.20 -17.71
CA THR A 49 33.45 4.87 -18.35
C THR A 49 32.43 3.88 -17.77
N THR A 50 32.00 4.06 -16.52
CA THR A 50 31.07 3.13 -15.85
C THR A 50 29.65 3.68 -15.80
N LEU A 51 28.65 2.78 -15.75
CA LEU A 51 27.24 3.16 -15.57
C LEU A 51 27.04 4.06 -14.34
N ILE A 52 27.70 3.72 -13.22
CA ILE A 52 27.60 4.45 -11.96
C ILE A 52 28.21 5.85 -12.10
N SER A 53 29.38 6.01 -12.75
CA SER A 53 29.98 7.34 -12.94
C SER A 53 29.18 8.21 -13.90
N LYS A 54 28.61 7.63 -14.97
CA LYS A 54 27.68 8.31 -15.88
C LYS A 54 26.42 8.81 -15.15
N VAL A 55 25.80 7.96 -14.34
CA VAL A 55 24.60 8.31 -13.55
C VAL A 55 24.95 9.37 -12.50
N ALA A 56 26.08 9.25 -11.80
CA ALA A 56 26.51 10.25 -10.82
C ALA A 56 26.78 11.62 -11.44
N SER A 57 27.34 11.66 -12.66
CA SER A 57 27.56 12.90 -13.41
C SER A 57 26.25 13.62 -13.74
N ILE A 58 25.21 12.87 -14.12
CA ILE A 58 23.87 13.43 -14.39
C ILE A 58 23.22 13.95 -13.11
N LEU A 59 23.25 13.16 -12.03
CA LEU A 59 22.71 13.57 -10.72
C LEU A 59 23.41 14.82 -10.16
N ASN A 60 24.70 14.97 -10.43
CA ASN A 60 25.45 16.16 -10.05
C ASN A 60 25.00 17.39 -10.84
N ARG A 61 24.85 17.25 -12.17
CA ARG A 61 24.61 18.36 -13.11
C ARG A 61 23.15 18.77 -13.24
N PHE A 62 22.20 17.85 -13.05
CA PHE A 62 20.76 18.06 -13.27
C PHE A 62 19.97 17.66 -12.02
N GLU A 63 19.57 18.65 -11.24
CA GLU A 63 18.91 18.43 -9.95
C GLU A 63 17.53 17.75 -10.09
N GLU A 64 16.81 18.04 -11.17
CA GLU A 64 15.53 17.43 -11.51
C GLU A 64 15.61 15.89 -11.62
N THR A 65 16.78 15.36 -11.95
CA THR A 65 17.02 13.91 -12.08
C THR A 65 17.19 13.20 -10.75
N ARG A 66 17.53 13.94 -9.68
CA ARG A 66 17.63 13.40 -8.30
C ARG A 66 16.27 12.94 -7.79
N ASN A 67 15.21 13.55 -8.31
CA ASN A 67 13.84 13.33 -7.92
C ASN A 67 13.00 12.62 -9.00
N SER A 68 13.55 12.12 -10.11
CA SER A 68 12.72 11.44 -11.14
C SER A 68 13.53 10.41 -11.92
N ASP A 69 13.13 9.13 -11.86
CA ASP A 69 13.74 8.07 -12.69
C ASP A 69 13.56 8.35 -14.16
N MET A 70 12.39 8.87 -14.55
CA MET A 70 12.12 9.23 -15.92
C MET A 70 13.04 10.34 -16.41
N ALA A 71 13.21 11.40 -15.61
CA ALA A 71 14.12 12.50 -15.97
C ALA A 71 15.58 12.02 -16.04
N LEU A 72 16.00 11.20 -15.07
CA LEU A 72 17.34 10.62 -15.06
C LEU A 72 17.60 9.74 -16.29
N LYS A 73 16.65 8.88 -16.63
CA LYS A 73 16.73 7.98 -17.79
C LYS A 73 16.80 8.75 -19.10
N ILE A 74 15.89 9.72 -19.30
CA ILE A 74 15.88 10.54 -20.50
C ILE A 74 17.22 11.27 -20.63
N LYS A 75 17.70 11.91 -19.57
CA LYS A 75 19.02 12.58 -19.57
C LYS A 75 20.18 11.62 -19.82
N TYR A 76 20.09 10.39 -19.32
CA TYR A 76 21.09 9.35 -19.57
C TYR A 76 21.16 9.00 -21.05
N TRP A 77 20.00 8.76 -21.67
CA TRP A 77 19.93 8.44 -23.09
C TRP A 77 20.35 9.63 -23.96
N GLU A 78 19.96 10.86 -23.61
CA GLU A 78 20.35 12.08 -24.34
C GLU A 78 21.87 12.27 -24.35
N ILE A 79 22.51 12.14 -23.18
CA ILE A 79 23.91 12.52 -22.99
C ILE A 79 24.88 11.40 -23.42
N PHE A 80 24.53 10.14 -23.17
CA PHE A 80 25.46 9.02 -23.36
C PHE A 80 25.08 8.05 -24.48
N GLU A 81 23.84 8.09 -24.97
CA GLU A 81 23.34 7.14 -25.97
C GLU A 81 22.72 7.82 -27.20
N GLY A 82 22.84 9.16 -27.29
CA GLY A 82 22.48 9.94 -28.47
C GLY A 82 20.98 10.04 -28.75
N PHE A 83 20.12 9.87 -27.73
CA PHE A 83 18.68 10.05 -27.89
C PHE A 83 18.33 11.53 -28.14
N THR A 84 17.62 11.80 -29.23
CA THR A 84 17.30 13.16 -29.69
C THR A 84 15.85 13.58 -29.43
N GLY A 85 15.11 12.85 -28.58
CA GLY A 85 13.83 13.29 -28.03
C GLY A 85 12.59 13.07 -28.90
N ASN A 86 12.73 12.80 -30.20
CA ASN A 86 11.57 12.79 -31.11
C ASN A 86 11.13 11.40 -31.58
N PHE A 87 12.07 10.47 -31.84
CA PHE A 87 11.77 9.11 -32.31
C PHE A 87 12.84 8.12 -31.86
N VAL A 88 12.43 6.91 -31.45
CA VAL A 88 13.31 5.76 -31.22
C VAL A 88 12.77 4.60 -32.02
N ASP A 89 13.59 4.08 -32.92
CA ASP A 89 13.28 2.84 -33.63
C ASP A 89 13.29 1.65 -32.63
N VAL A 90 12.44 0.65 -32.81
CA VAL A 90 12.38 -0.55 -31.95
C VAL A 90 13.76 -1.22 -31.85
N SER A 91 14.54 -1.23 -32.93
CA SER A 91 15.92 -1.75 -32.95
C SER A 91 16.91 -0.91 -32.12
N GLN A 92 16.64 0.38 -31.95
CA GLN A 92 17.39 1.28 -31.08
C GLN A 92 16.95 1.14 -29.63
N MET A 93 15.66 0.87 -29.37
CA MET A 93 15.13 0.65 -28.01
C MET A 93 15.84 -0.50 -27.29
N PHE A 94 16.19 -1.58 -28.01
CA PHE A 94 16.94 -2.70 -27.44
C PHE A 94 18.43 -2.39 -27.17
N LYS A 95 18.97 -1.32 -27.75
CA LYS A 95 20.36 -0.87 -27.54
C LYS A 95 20.49 0.11 -26.39
N LEU A 96 19.40 0.79 -26.02
CA LEU A 96 19.38 1.73 -24.92
C LEU A 96 19.55 1.00 -23.58
N THR A 97 20.28 1.64 -22.66
CA THR A 97 20.44 1.10 -21.31
C THR A 97 19.08 0.99 -20.61
N ARG A 98 18.82 -0.19 -20.03
CA ARG A 98 17.57 -0.48 -19.33
C ARG A 98 17.36 0.44 -18.13
N ASP A 99 16.12 0.89 -17.97
CA ASP A 99 15.65 1.71 -16.83
C ASP A 99 16.05 1.10 -15.48
N THR A 100 15.83 -0.21 -15.29
CA THR A 100 16.19 -0.92 -14.05
C THR A 100 17.68 -0.89 -13.71
N SER A 101 18.56 -0.75 -14.70
CA SER A 101 20.00 -0.61 -14.47
C SER A 101 20.36 0.80 -14.03
N ILE A 102 19.73 1.82 -14.64
CA ILE A 102 19.91 3.24 -14.29
C ILE A 102 19.37 3.51 -12.89
N SER A 103 18.18 3.02 -12.56
CA SER A 103 17.58 3.17 -11.23
C SER A 103 18.37 2.46 -10.13
N ARG A 104 18.93 1.27 -10.40
CA ARG A 104 19.83 0.59 -9.45
C ARG A 104 21.12 1.36 -9.20
N ALA A 105 21.72 1.92 -10.25
CA ALA A 105 22.90 2.78 -10.10
C ALA A 105 22.58 4.03 -9.28
N ARG A 106 21.42 4.67 -9.52
CA ARG A 106 20.95 5.81 -8.71
C ARG A 106 20.75 5.42 -7.25
N ALA A 107 20.05 4.32 -6.98
CA ALA A 107 19.82 3.82 -5.63
C ALA A 107 21.13 3.55 -4.90
N LYS A 108 22.13 2.96 -5.57
CA LYS A 108 23.47 2.77 -5.00
C LYS A 108 24.12 4.11 -4.60
N ILE A 109 24.08 5.11 -5.49
CA ILE A 109 24.67 6.44 -5.23
C ILE A 109 23.95 7.18 -4.09
N GLN A 110 22.61 7.17 -4.09
CA GLN A 110 21.82 7.92 -3.11
C GLN A 110 21.70 7.22 -1.76
N ASN A 111 21.56 5.90 -1.73
CA ASN A 111 21.30 5.15 -0.50
C ASN A 111 22.57 4.65 0.17
N GLU A 112 23.54 4.13 -0.61
CA GLU A 112 24.78 3.58 -0.06
C GLU A 112 25.88 4.64 0.07
N TYR A 113 26.02 5.53 -0.93
CA TYR A 113 27.02 6.61 -0.88
C TYR A 113 26.48 7.90 -0.26
N LYS A 114 25.16 8.01 -0.05
CA LYS A 114 24.49 9.19 0.52
C LYS A 114 24.73 10.49 -0.26
N LEU A 115 25.06 10.39 -1.55
CA LEU A 115 25.32 11.51 -2.44
C LEU A 115 24.07 11.89 -3.24
N TYR A 116 23.92 13.18 -3.56
CA TYR A 116 22.87 13.71 -4.43
C TYR A 116 21.46 13.26 -4.02
N GLN A 117 21.17 13.35 -2.72
CA GLN A 117 19.92 12.85 -2.14
C GLN A 117 18.69 13.57 -2.73
N ALA A 118 17.58 12.84 -2.80
CA ALA A 118 16.28 13.40 -3.11
C ALA A 118 15.82 14.33 -1.98
N ASN A 119 14.95 15.29 -2.29
CA ASN A 119 14.45 16.27 -1.32
C ASN A 119 13.61 15.57 -0.22
N ASP A 120 13.76 15.98 1.04
CA ASP A 120 13.23 15.25 2.22
C ASP A 120 11.71 15.03 2.19
N ARG A 121 10.96 15.97 1.60
CA ARG A 121 9.49 15.87 1.43
C ARG A 121 9.05 14.73 0.50
N ILE A 122 9.89 14.31 -0.44
CA ILE A 122 9.57 13.26 -1.43
C ILE A 122 9.95 11.87 -0.91
N LYS A 123 10.91 11.80 0.02
CA LYS A 123 11.44 10.55 0.56
C LYS A 123 10.45 9.80 1.45
N ALA A 124 9.68 10.52 2.27
CA ALA A 124 8.58 9.95 3.05
C ALA A 124 7.42 9.52 2.13
N TYR A 125 7.04 10.40 1.18
CA TYR A 125 5.94 10.15 0.24
C TYR A 125 6.15 8.92 -0.67
N ARG A 126 7.40 8.58 -1.00
CA ARG A 126 7.73 7.44 -1.87
C ARG A 126 7.72 6.10 -1.16
N ASN A 127 8.17 6.06 0.08
CA ASN A 127 8.27 4.79 0.80
C ASN A 127 6.88 4.21 1.06
N ASP A 128 5.96 5.02 1.60
CA ASP A 128 4.62 4.57 1.97
C ASP A 128 3.79 4.17 0.73
N LYS A 129 3.93 4.92 -0.37
CA LYS A 129 3.23 4.61 -1.63
C LYS A 129 3.81 3.40 -2.35
N GLU A 130 5.13 3.25 -2.38
CA GLU A 130 5.75 2.05 -2.97
C GLU A 130 5.46 0.79 -2.15
N GLU A 131 5.37 0.92 -0.82
CA GLU A 131 5.01 -0.18 0.07
C GLU A 131 3.56 -0.59 -0.18
N LEU A 132 2.63 0.36 -0.19
CA LEU A 132 1.24 0.12 -0.57
C LEU A 132 1.12 -0.54 -1.96
N GLU A 133 1.81 0.00 -2.98
CA GLU A 133 1.79 -0.57 -4.33
C GLU A 133 2.41 -1.97 -4.38
N LYS A 134 3.47 -2.24 -3.61
CA LYS A 134 4.06 -3.58 -3.49
C LYS A 134 3.12 -4.54 -2.80
N GLU A 135 2.46 -4.17 -1.71
CA GLU A 135 1.54 -5.05 -1.00
C GLU A 135 0.29 -5.36 -1.85
N ILE A 136 -0.21 -4.38 -2.60
CA ILE A 136 -1.26 -4.61 -3.61
C ILE A 136 -0.76 -5.55 -4.72
N GLN A 137 0.44 -5.34 -5.26
CA GLN A 137 1.00 -6.22 -6.30
C GLN A 137 1.28 -7.64 -5.80
N LEU A 138 1.72 -7.79 -4.55
CA LEU A 138 1.97 -9.08 -3.92
C LEU A 138 0.68 -9.85 -3.66
N SER A 139 -0.40 -9.16 -3.28
CA SER A 139 -1.72 -9.76 -3.06
C SER A 139 -2.48 -10.09 -4.35
N THR A 140 -2.09 -9.52 -5.49
CA THR A 140 -2.72 -9.75 -6.82
C THR A 140 -2.03 -10.85 -7.66
N LYS A 141 -1.22 -11.74 -7.06
CA LYS A 141 -0.54 -12.82 -7.80
C LYS A 141 -1.54 -13.86 -8.35
N PRO A 142 -1.32 -14.42 -9.56
CA PRO A 142 -2.25 -15.38 -10.16
C PRO A 142 -2.37 -16.68 -9.33
N GLY A 143 -3.60 -17.03 -8.95
CA GLY A 143 -3.95 -18.14 -8.07
C GLY A 143 -5.47 -18.26 -7.86
N THR A 144 -5.90 -18.30 -6.60
CA THR A 144 -7.32 -18.31 -6.18
C THR A 144 -7.96 -16.92 -6.38
N PRO A 145 -9.21 -16.81 -6.88
CA PRO A 145 -9.91 -15.54 -6.95
C PRO A 145 -9.96 -14.86 -5.58
N SER A 146 -9.76 -13.54 -5.56
CA SER A 146 -9.59 -12.79 -4.32
C SER A 146 -10.54 -11.62 -4.26
N ILE A 147 -11.03 -11.36 -3.05
CA ILE A 147 -11.85 -10.19 -2.71
C ILE A 147 -10.95 -9.25 -1.92
N THR A 148 -10.99 -7.97 -2.27
CA THR A 148 -10.24 -6.93 -1.55
C THR A 148 -11.19 -6.04 -0.78
N LEU A 149 -10.93 -5.88 0.52
CA LEU A 149 -11.76 -5.16 1.48
C LEU A 149 -11.03 -3.93 1.99
N TYR A 150 -11.68 -2.77 1.93
CA TYR A 150 -11.24 -1.53 2.57
C TYR A 150 -12.26 -1.17 3.63
N THR A 151 -11.86 -1.16 4.89
CA THR A 151 -12.79 -1.02 6.02
C THR A 151 -12.43 0.15 6.93
N ASP A 152 -13.46 0.77 7.47
CA ASP A 152 -13.37 1.81 8.48
C ASP A 152 -14.41 1.59 9.58
N GLU A 153 -14.23 2.25 10.72
CA GLU A 153 -15.03 2.08 11.91
C GLU A 153 -15.59 3.43 12.38
N SER A 154 -16.87 3.46 12.75
CA SER A 154 -17.50 4.67 13.29
C SER A 154 -18.34 4.36 14.53
N GLY A 155 -18.71 5.40 15.28
CA GLY A 155 -19.43 5.24 16.54
C GLY A 155 -18.58 4.75 17.71
N LYS A 156 -17.25 5.00 17.69
CA LYS A 156 -16.32 4.60 18.75
C LYS A 156 -16.53 5.37 20.07
N SER A 157 -17.16 6.54 20.02
CA SER A 157 -17.30 7.37 21.21
C SER A 157 -18.25 6.72 22.21
N ASN A 158 -17.99 6.86 23.51
CA ASN A 158 -18.85 6.29 24.55
C ASN A 158 -20.25 6.90 24.62
N ALA A 159 -20.49 8.01 23.90
CA ALA A 159 -21.81 8.63 23.78
C ALA A 159 -22.65 8.03 22.65
N ASP A 160 -22.04 7.32 21.71
CA ASP A 160 -22.73 6.71 20.57
C ASP A 160 -23.42 5.42 21.01
N LYS A 161 -24.69 5.27 20.63
CA LYS A 161 -25.48 4.08 20.92
C LYS A 161 -25.03 2.90 20.06
N TYR A 162 -24.73 3.16 18.80
CA TYR A 162 -24.38 2.15 17.83
C TYR A 162 -22.90 2.22 17.44
N MET A 163 -22.26 1.06 17.32
CA MET A 163 -20.94 0.93 16.73
C MET A 163 -21.06 0.34 15.32
N ILE A 164 -20.25 0.82 14.39
CA ILE A 164 -20.36 0.46 12.98
C ILE A 164 -18.99 0.05 12.45
N ILE A 165 -18.96 -1.06 11.72
CA ILE A 165 -17.83 -1.42 10.85
C ILE A 165 -18.35 -1.48 9.42
N GLY A 166 -17.91 -0.53 8.61
CA GLY A 166 -18.29 -0.37 7.22
C GLY A 166 -17.10 -0.52 6.29
N GLY A 167 -17.36 -0.75 5.01
CA GLY A 167 -16.29 -0.95 4.06
C GLY A 167 -16.71 -1.07 2.61
N LEU A 168 -15.74 -0.78 1.74
CA LEU A 168 -15.81 -1.00 0.31
C LEU A 168 -15.19 -2.36 -0.03
N TRP A 169 -15.96 -3.16 -0.75
CA TRP A 169 -15.61 -4.49 -1.22
C TRP A 169 -15.37 -4.42 -2.72
N ILE A 170 -14.22 -4.91 -3.15
CA ILE A 170 -13.88 -5.12 -4.55
C ILE A 170 -13.86 -6.63 -4.76
N LEU A 171 -14.79 -7.12 -5.57
CA LEU A 171 -15.03 -8.57 -5.70
C LEU A 171 -13.94 -9.29 -6.50
N GLU A 172 -13.20 -8.55 -7.34
CA GLU A 172 -12.09 -9.05 -8.16
C GLU A 172 -10.85 -8.15 -8.00
N SER A 173 -9.78 -8.69 -7.41
CA SER A 173 -8.60 -7.89 -7.03
C SER A 173 -7.81 -7.30 -8.21
N ASP A 174 -7.94 -7.85 -9.42
CA ASP A 174 -7.30 -7.28 -10.62
C ASP A 174 -7.84 -5.88 -10.95
N ARG A 175 -9.04 -5.53 -10.47
CA ARG A 175 -9.66 -4.22 -10.64
C ARG A 175 -9.14 -3.16 -9.69
N VAL A 176 -8.51 -3.53 -8.57
CA VAL A 176 -8.00 -2.59 -7.56
C VAL A 176 -7.05 -1.58 -8.20
N ALA A 177 -6.13 -2.03 -9.05
CA ALA A 177 -5.19 -1.15 -9.75
C ALA A 177 -5.89 -0.19 -10.73
N SER A 178 -6.96 -0.64 -11.39
CA SER A 178 -7.74 0.20 -12.30
C SER A 178 -8.51 1.29 -11.54
N LEU A 179 -9.08 0.96 -10.38
CA LEU A 179 -9.80 1.90 -9.52
C LEU A 179 -8.87 2.97 -8.94
N HIS A 180 -7.70 2.57 -8.44
CA HIS A 180 -6.71 3.53 -7.96
C HIS A 180 -6.27 4.50 -9.05
N ARG A 181 -6.04 4.00 -10.28
CA ARG A 181 -5.70 4.85 -11.42
C ARG A 181 -6.83 5.82 -11.75
N HIS A 182 -8.06 5.30 -11.87
CA HIS A 182 -9.25 6.08 -12.17
C HIS A 182 -9.43 7.25 -11.21
N PHE A 183 -9.41 6.98 -9.90
CA PHE A 183 -9.58 8.03 -8.90
C PHE A 183 -8.39 8.99 -8.79
N ALA A 184 -7.18 8.54 -9.11
CA ALA A 184 -6.03 9.43 -9.22
C ALA A 184 -6.17 10.41 -10.40
N GLU A 185 -6.64 9.93 -11.55
CA GLU A 185 -6.93 10.74 -12.73
C GLU A 185 -8.07 11.71 -12.45
N TRP A 186 -9.20 11.22 -11.94
CA TRP A 186 -10.37 12.02 -11.55
C TRP A 186 -10.00 13.18 -10.60
N ARG A 187 -9.17 12.90 -9.58
CA ARG A 187 -8.70 13.93 -8.64
C ARG A 187 -7.73 14.92 -9.30
N SER A 188 -6.90 14.46 -10.23
CA SER A 188 -5.95 15.31 -10.96
C SER A 188 -6.67 16.31 -11.87
N GLU A 189 -7.70 15.87 -12.58
CA GLU A 189 -8.50 16.72 -13.49
C GLU A 189 -9.22 17.83 -12.73
N ARG A 190 -9.70 17.53 -11.52
CA ARG A 190 -10.47 18.45 -10.68
C ARG A 190 -9.64 19.25 -9.68
N LYS A 191 -8.30 19.10 -9.70
CA LYS A 191 -7.41 19.71 -8.69
C LYS A 191 -7.50 21.24 -8.59
N ASN A 192 -7.86 21.90 -9.68
CA ASN A 192 -7.98 23.37 -9.74
C ASN A 192 -9.39 23.88 -9.40
N GLU A 193 -10.34 22.98 -9.12
CA GLU A 193 -11.69 23.36 -8.76
C GLU A 193 -11.74 24.03 -7.39
N ARG A 194 -12.62 25.04 -7.29
CA ARG A 194 -12.80 25.78 -6.05
C ARG A 194 -13.30 24.82 -4.95
N ASN A 195 -12.69 24.93 -3.77
CA ASN A 195 -13.01 24.12 -2.59
C ASN A 195 -12.75 22.61 -2.71
N MET A 196 -11.98 22.15 -3.71
CA MET A 196 -11.63 20.73 -3.82
C MET A 196 -10.91 20.24 -2.53
N PRO A 197 -11.43 19.22 -1.82
CA PRO A 197 -10.77 18.69 -0.64
C PRO A 197 -9.44 18.01 -0.99
N LYS A 198 -8.46 18.10 -0.08
CA LYS A 198 -7.21 17.32 -0.19
C LYS A 198 -7.47 15.83 0.04
N GLU A 199 -8.44 15.54 0.90
CA GLU A 199 -8.85 14.22 1.35
C GLU A 199 -10.36 14.23 1.59
N PHE A 200 -11.05 13.17 1.15
CA PHE A 200 -12.46 12.98 1.44
C PHE A 200 -12.57 12.26 2.79
N HIS A 201 -12.82 13.04 3.84
CA HIS A 201 -13.13 12.51 5.16
C HIS A 201 -14.50 13.01 5.61
N PHE A 202 -15.36 12.13 6.10
CA PHE A 202 -16.75 12.46 6.43
C PHE A 202 -16.83 13.53 7.52
N THR A 203 -15.99 13.41 8.56
CA THR A 203 -16.05 14.33 9.70
C THR A 203 -15.51 15.74 9.36
N GLU A 204 -14.59 15.85 8.40
CA GLU A 204 -13.98 17.10 7.97
C GLU A 204 -14.72 17.82 6.83
N MET A 205 -15.75 17.19 6.26
CA MET A 205 -16.52 17.76 5.16
C MET A 205 -17.08 19.15 5.53
N ARG A 206 -16.87 20.13 4.65
CA ARG A 206 -17.42 21.49 4.77
C ARG A 206 -18.57 21.68 3.79
N GLY A 207 -19.53 22.55 4.12
CA GLY A 207 -20.71 22.80 3.27
C GLY A 207 -20.38 23.21 1.83
N GLY A 208 -19.34 24.03 1.63
CA GLY A 208 -18.88 24.42 0.28
C GLY A 208 -18.18 23.31 -0.52
N GLN A 209 -18.07 22.10 0.02
CA GLN A 209 -17.45 20.92 -0.60
C GLN A 209 -18.46 19.80 -0.88
N LEU A 210 -19.72 19.98 -0.46
CA LEU A 210 -20.74 18.93 -0.53
C LEU A 210 -20.88 18.35 -1.94
N GLN A 211 -20.90 19.20 -2.96
CA GLN A 211 -21.02 18.72 -4.35
C GLN A 211 -19.84 17.84 -4.76
N HIS A 212 -18.61 18.18 -4.33
CA HIS A 212 -17.43 17.35 -4.61
C HIS A 212 -17.53 15.96 -3.97
N TYR A 213 -18.12 15.87 -2.78
CA TYR A 213 -18.35 14.59 -2.10
C TYR A 213 -19.43 13.77 -2.82
N LYS A 214 -20.54 14.40 -3.24
CA LYS A 214 -21.60 13.75 -4.03
C LYS A 214 -21.06 13.23 -5.37
N ASP A 215 -20.29 14.05 -6.08
CA ASP A 215 -19.66 13.67 -7.35
C ASP A 215 -18.68 12.51 -7.16
N PHE A 216 -17.82 12.59 -6.12
CA PHE A 216 -16.85 11.56 -5.80
C PHE A 216 -17.52 10.21 -5.51
N PHE A 217 -18.61 10.22 -4.73
CA PHE A 217 -19.37 9.00 -4.44
C PHE A 217 -20.12 8.49 -5.68
N SER A 218 -20.72 9.39 -6.48
CA SER A 218 -21.41 9.03 -7.74
C SER A 218 -20.46 8.36 -8.73
N GLU A 219 -19.22 8.83 -8.81
CA GLU A 219 -18.17 8.24 -9.65
C GLU A 219 -17.94 6.77 -9.28
N MET A 220 -17.89 6.46 -7.98
CA MET A 220 -17.76 5.08 -7.51
C MET A 220 -18.97 4.22 -7.92
N ILE A 221 -20.19 4.75 -7.76
CA ILE A 221 -21.42 4.04 -8.12
C ILE A 221 -21.50 3.75 -9.63
N SER A 222 -20.90 4.58 -10.47
CA SER A 222 -20.81 4.32 -11.91
C SER A 222 -20.00 3.05 -12.25
N MET A 223 -19.19 2.56 -11.30
CA MET A 223 -18.38 1.34 -11.38
C MET A 223 -18.95 0.19 -10.52
N SER A 224 -20.26 0.22 -10.27
CA SER A 224 -21.00 -0.62 -9.31
C SER A 224 -20.99 -2.12 -9.57
N ASP A 225 -20.80 -2.55 -10.82
CA ASP A 225 -20.82 -3.95 -11.21
C ASP A 225 -19.76 -4.80 -10.47
N MET A 226 -18.70 -4.15 -9.97
CA MET A 226 -17.53 -4.82 -9.38
C MET A 226 -17.31 -4.47 -7.92
N LEU A 227 -18.17 -3.61 -7.38
CA LEU A 227 -18.05 -3.04 -6.06
C LEU A 227 -19.24 -3.43 -5.19
N SER A 228 -19.03 -3.42 -3.89
CA SER A 228 -20.12 -3.42 -2.94
C SER A 228 -19.75 -2.66 -1.68
N LEU A 229 -20.71 -1.99 -1.08
CA LEU A 229 -20.59 -1.35 0.22
C LEU A 229 -21.27 -2.21 1.27
N LYS A 230 -20.58 -2.48 2.36
CA LYS A 230 -21.12 -3.33 3.42
C LYS A 230 -20.92 -2.69 4.76
N ALA A 231 -21.85 -2.91 5.66
CA ALA A 231 -21.72 -2.47 7.04
C ALA A 231 -22.38 -3.47 7.98
N VAL A 232 -21.78 -3.60 9.15
CA VAL A 232 -22.42 -4.18 10.33
C VAL A 232 -22.61 -3.09 11.37
N VAL A 233 -23.78 -3.08 11.97
CA VAL A 233 -24.20 -2.11 12.98
C VAL A 233 -24.54 -2.87 14.25
N PHE A 234 -23.98 -2.44 15.37
CA PHE A 234 -24.17 -3.12 16.66
C PHE A 234 -24.70 -2.16 17.72
N ASP A 235 -25.78 -2.52 18.39
CA ASP A 235 -26.32 -1.76 19.53
C ASP A 235 -25.49 -2.02 20.79
N ARG A 236 -24.70 -1.04 21.24
CA ARG A 236 -23.83 -1.18 22.41
C ARG A 236 -24.62 -1.40 23.70
N THR A 237 -25.88 -0.94 23.75
CA THR A 237 -26.73 -1.03 24.95
C THR A 237 -27.21 -2.45 25.23
N SER A 238 -27.19 -3.33 24.23
CA SER A 238 -27.60 -4.73 24.37
C SER A 238 -26.45 -5.64 24.83
N SER A 239 -25.23 -5.10 24.95
CA SER A 239 -24.01 -5.91 24.99
C SER A 239 -23.57 -6.38 26.38
N LYS A 240 -22.91 -7.54 26.40
CA LYS A 240 -22.17 -8.10 27.56
C LYS A 240 -20.67 -8.25 27.29
N PHE A 241 -20.13 -7.55 26.28
CA PHE A 241 -18.70 -7.64 25.95
C PHE A 241 -17.85 -7.15 27.13
N LYS A 242 -16.72 -7.83 27.38
CA LYS A 242 -15.85 -7.49 28.52
C LYS A 242 -14.94 -6.30 28.18
N SER A 243 -14.59 -6.13 26.90
CA SER A 243 -13.82 -4.99 26.41
C SER A 243 -14.36 -4.48 25.06
N ILE A 244 -13.95 -3.25 24.71
CA ILE A 244 -14.24 -2.65 23.39
C ILE A 244 -13.49 -3.41 22.29
N ASP A 245 -12.26 -3.87 22.55
CA ASP A 245 -11.46 -4.60 21.56
C ASP A 245 -12.08 -5.94 21.19
N GLU A 246 -12.59 -6.71 22.17
CA GLU A 246 -13.34 -7.95 21.91
C GLU A 246 -14.56 -7.70 21.00
N MET A 247 -15.25 -6.59 21.22
CA MET A 247 -16.37 -6.17 20.39
C MET A 247 -15.90 -5.84 18.97
N ILE A 248 -14.84 -5.05 18.81
CA ILE A 248 -14.29 -4.70 17.50
C ILE A 248 -13.88 -5.95 16.71
N TYR A 249 -13.16 -6.88 17.35
CA TYR A 249 -12.74 -8.13 16.72
C TYR A 249 -13.94 -8.92 16.19
N ALA A 250 -14.97 -9.08 17.03
CA ALA A 250 -16.20 -9.75 16.65
C ALA A 250 -16.90 -9.04 15.48
N LEU A 251 -17.01 -7.70 15.53
CA LEU A 251 -17.66 -6.93 14.46
C LEU A 251 -16.90 -7.02 13.14
N TYR A 252 -15.57 -7.04 13.15
CA TYR A 252 -14.79 -7.22 11.92
C TYR A 252 -15.03 -8.58 11.30
N TYR A 253 -15.07 -9.63 12.12
CA TYR A 253 -15.45 -10.95 11.64
C TYR A 253 -16.87 -10.94 11.06
N GLN A 254 -17.85 -10.36 11.77
CA GLN A 254 -19.24 -10.31 11.29
C GLN A 254 -19.38 -9.53 9.99
N HIS A 255 -18.62 -8.44 9.82
CA HIS A 255 -18.55 -7.67 8.58
C HIS A 255 -18.16 -8.55 7.40
N VAL A 256 -17.08 -9.34 7.55
CA VAL A 256 -16.63 -10.24 6.49
C VAL A 256 -17.58 -11.43 6.32
N HIS A 257 -18.06 -12.00 7.41
CA HIS A 257 -18.95 -13.16 7.39
C HIS A 257 -20.25 -12.89 6.63
N HIS A 258 -21.00 -11.88 7.08
CA HIS A 258 -22.26 -11.52 6.45
C HIS A 258 -22.04 -10.94 5.05
N GLY A 259 -20.93 -10.23 4.84
CA GLY A 259 -20.62 -9.73 3.52
C GLY A 259 -20.32 -10.83 2.49
N VAL A 260 -19.57 -11.86 2.86
CA VAL A 260 -19.35 -13.01 1.97
C VAL A 260 -20.66 -13.76 1.72
N GLN A 261 -21.49 -13.96 2.75
CA GLN A 261 -22.80 -14.58 2.59
C GLN A 261 -23.69 -13.80 1.62
N HIS A 262 -23.75 -12.48 1.77
CA HIS A 262 -24.50 -11.59 0.87
C HIS A 262 -24.07 -11.80 -0.59
N GLU A 263 -22.76 -11.74 -0.88
CA GLU A 263 -22.26 -11.87 -2.24
C GLU A 263 -22.42 -13.28 -2.84
N VAL A 264 -22.38 -14.32 -1.99
CA VAL A 264 -22.65 -15.70 -2.43
C VAL A 264 -24.14 -15.87 -2.71
N ASN A 265 -25.01 -15.35 -1.84
CA ASN A 265 -26.46 -15.47 -1.96
C ASN A 265 -27.01 -14.66 -3.15
N SER A 266 -26.42 -13.50 -3.45
CA SER A 266 -26.73 -12.71 -4.64
C SER A 266 -26.15 -13.32 -5.93
N GLY A 267 -25.30 -14.35 -5.81
CA GLY A 267 -24.67 -15.02 -6.95
C GLY A 267 -23.54 -14.23 -7.60
N ARG A 268 -23.09 -13.12 -6.99
CA ARG A 268 -22.01 -12.26 -7.50
C ARG A 268 -20.63 -12.89 -7.31
N ILE A 269 -20.46 -13.75 -6.31
CA ILE A 269 -19.23 -14.52 -6.11
C ILE A 269 -19.50 -16.00 -5.86
N THR A 270 -18.48 -16.81 -6.11
CA THR A 270 -18.42 -18.22 -5.71
C THR A 270 -17.16 -18.46 -4.88
N LEU A 271 -17.24 -19.39 -3.92
CA LEU A 271 -16.08 -19.88 -3.16
C LEU A 271 -15.43 -21.07 -3.90
N PRO A 272 -14.13 -21.35 -3.72
CA PRO A 272 -13.20 -20.78 -2.74
C PRO A 272 -12.62 -19.42 -3.15
N ARG A 273 -12.40 -18.53 -2.17
CA ARG A 273 -11.75 -17.22 -2.38
C ARG A 273 -10.75 -16.89 -1.30
N THR A 274 -9.79 -16.03 -1.63
CA THR A 274 -8.93 -15.38 -0.64
C THR A 274 -9.43 -13.97 -0.34
N VAL A 275 -9.13 -13.47 0.87
CA VAL A 275 -9.48 -12.11 1.30
C VAL A 275 -8.21 -11.30 1.49
N ASN A 276 -8.13 -10.14 0.85
CA ASN A 276 -7.16 -9.09 1.12
C ASN A 276 -7.86 -8.02 1.96
N PHE A 277 -7.35 -7.74 3.14
CA PHE A 277 -8.00 -6.91 4.14
C PHE A 277 -7.16 -5.67 4.45
N TRP A 278 -7.76 -4.50 4.26
CA TRP A 278 -7.14 -3.20 4.49
C TRP A 278 -7.98 -2.40 5.48
N LYS A 279 -7.39 -2.05 6.61
CA LYS A 279 -8.00 -1.19 7.63
C LYS A 279 -7.48 0.24 7.53
N ASP A 280 -8.28 1.25 7.84
CA ASP A 280 -7.75 2.59 8.10
C ASP A 280 -6.77 2.57 9.29
N GLN A 281 -5.64 3.24 9.10
CA GLN A 281 -4.58 3.34 10.09
C GLN A 281 -4.93 4.39 11.14
N GLU A 282 -5.09 3.95 12.39
CA GLU A 282 -5.28 4.86 13.51
C GLU A 282 -3.95 5.16 14.22
N ILE A 283 -3.73 6.44 14.52
CA ILE A 283 -2.57 6.87 15.30
C ILE A 283 -2.69 6.29 16.71
N GLY A 284 -1.80 5.34 17.04
CA GLY A 284 -1.80 4.67 18.34
C GLY A 284 -2.46 3.29 18.34
N ALA A 285 -2.88 2.76 17.19
CA ALA A 285 -3.23 1.34 17.08
C ALA A 285 -2.00 0.48 17.43
N ASP A 286 -2.14 -0.37 18.44
CA ASP A 286 -1.07 -1.27 18.87
C ASP A 286 -0.85 -2.35 17.79
N ASN A 287 0.41 -2.62 17.44
CA ASN A 287 0.76 -3.77 16.59
C ASN A 287 0.20 -5.08 17.17
N LEU A 288 0.07 -5.16 18.50
CA LEU A 288 -0.59 -6.30 19.16
C LEU A 288 -2.06 -6.43 18.74
N PHE A 289 -2.83 -5.34 18.76
CA PHE A 289 -4.23 -5.33 18.36
C PHE A 289 -4.41 -5.81 16.91
N MET A 290 -3.57 -5.33 16.00
CA MET A 290 -3.62 -5.75 14.59
C MET A 290 -3.32 -7.24 14.42
N ASN A 291 -2.31 -7.77 15.12
CA ASN A 291 -2.00 -9.20 15.08
C ASN A 291 -3.11 -10.06 15.70
N GLU A 292 -3.72 -9.61 16.80
CA GLU A 292 -4.83 -10.32 17.43
C GLU A 292 -6.07 -10.34 16.53
N LEU A 293 -6.39 -9.23 15.88
CA LEU A 293 -7.48 -9.15 14.92
C LEU A 293 -7.23 -10.07 13.72
N GLU A 294 -6.01 -10.10 13.17
CA GLU A 294 -5.66 -11.03 12.09
C GLU A 294 -5.85 -12.50 12.52
N GLN A 295 -5.32 -12.88 13.68
CA GLN A 295 -5.49 -14.23 14.24
C GLN A 295 -6.96 -14.57 14.48
N HIS A 296 -7.73 -13.60 14.97
CA HIS A 296 -9.17 -13.75 15.17
C HIS A 296 -9.89 -14.06 13.86
N LEU A 297 -9.62 -13.29 12.80
CA LEU A 297 -10.20 -13.51 11.47
C LEU A 297 -9.81 -14.87 10.90
N VAL A 298 -8.53 -15.24 10.93
CA VAL A 298 -8.03 -16.54 10.44
C VAL A 298 -8.75 -17.68 11.15
N THR A 299 -8.79 -17.65 12.48
CA THR A 299 -9.40 -18.71 13.30
C THR A 299 -10.89 -18.88 12.96
N HIS A 300 -11.63 -17.78 12.85
CA HIS A 300 -13.07 -17.85 12.58
C HIS A 300 -13.38 -18.19 11.12
N PHE A 301 -12.54 -17.78 10.17
CA PHE A 301 -12.67 -18.20 8.77
C PHE A 301 -12.46 -19.70 8.62
N GLU A 302 -11.42 -20.25 9.23
CA GLU A 302 -11.19 -21.70 9.25
C GLU A 302 -12.33 -22.46 9.93
N GLY A 303 -12.88 -21.92 11.02
CA GLY A 303 -14.00 -22.53 11.73
C GLY A 303 -15.29 -22.61 10.90
N TYR A 304 -15.67 -21.52 10.24
CA TYR A 304 -16.95 -21.43 9.52
C TYR A 304 -16.83 -21.77 8.03
N PHE A 305 -15.91 -21.10 7.32
CA PHE A 305 -15.71 -21.28 5.88
C PHE A 305 -14.73 -22.41 5.54
N LYS A 306 -14.00 -22.96 6.52
CA LYS A 306 -12.98 -24.01 6.30
C LYS A 306 -11.94 -23.51 5.30
N LYS A 307 -11.70 -24.26 4.21
CA LYS A 307 -10.77 -23.90 3.13
C LYS A 307 -11.43 -23.09 2.01
N ASN A 308 -12.70 -22.71 2.16
CA ASN A 308 -13.43 -21.97 1.14
C ASN A 308 -13.22 -20.45 1.24
N LEU A 309 -12.78 -19.94 2.39
CA LEU A 309 -12.39 -18.55 2.56
C LEU A 309 -11.12 -18.50 3.40
N THR A 310 -10.07 -17.87 2.88
CA THR A 310 -8.79 -17.75 3.60
C THR A 310 -8.29 -16.32 3.55
N LEU A 311 -7.76 -15.81 4.66
CA LEU A 311 -7.10 -14.51 4.70
C LEU A 311 -5.72 -14.61 4.02
N ASN A 312 -5.43 -13.71 3.09
CA ASN A 312 -4.16 -13.67 2.35
C ASN A 312 -3.29 -12.48 2.77
N THR A 313 -3.88 -11.30 2.93
CA THR A 313 -3.18 -10.10 3.36
C THR A 313 -4.05 -9.37 4.36
N PHE A 314 -3.42 -8.85 5.42
CA PHE A 314 -4.06 -8.04 6.44
C PHE A 314 -3.09 -6.92 6.81
N SER A 315 -3.50 -5.66 6.61
CA SER A 315 -2.65 -4.51 6.90
C SER A 315 -3.47 -3.25 7.18
N ALA A 316 -2.87 -2.28 7.87
CA ALA A 316 -3.41 -0.94 8.03
C ALA A 316 -2.78 0.03 7.02
N ILE A 317 -3.58 0.93 6.46
CA ILE A 317 -3.13 1.94 5.49
C ILE A 317 -3.63 3.31 5.95
N ASP A 318 -2.74 4.32 5.91
CA ASP A 318 -3.16 5.73 6.10
C ASP A 318 -4.05 6.16 4.93
N SER A 319 -5.27 6.59 5.26
CA SER A 319 -6.31 7.08 4.35
C SER A 319 -5.82 8.12 3.34
N LYS A 320 -4.76 8.89 3.63
CA LYS A 320 -4.14 9.83 2.66
C LYS A 320 -3.65 9.15 1.39
N TRP A 321 -3.29 7.88 1.49
CA TRP A 321 -2.71 7.11 0.38
C TRP A 321 -3.72 6.23 -0.35
N SER A 322 -4.93 6.08 0.20
CA SER A 322 -5.96 5.20 -0.36
C SER A 322 -7.31 5.90 -0.47
N THR A 323 -7.66 6.26 -1.71
CA THR A 323 -8.99 6.80 -2.04
C THR A 323 -10.12 5.80 -1.76
N LEU A 324 -9.81 4.50 -1.73
CA LEU A 324 -10.75 3.43 -1.41
C LEU A 324 -11.06 3.36 0.09
N ILE A 325 -10.09 3.67 0.96
CA ILE A 325 -10.36 3.84 2.40
C ILE A 325 -11.19 5.10 2.64
N GLN A 326 -10.92 6.19 1.93
CA GLN A 326 -11.75 7.40 2.00
C GLN A 326 -13.22 7.10 1.65
N LEU A 327 -13.49 6.28 0.64
CA LEU A 327 -14.85 5.82 0.31
C LEU A 327 -15.50 4.98 1.43
N ALA A 328 -14.73 4.10 2.06
CA ALA A 328 -15.18 3.33 3.22
C ALA A 328 -15.56 4.24 4.41
N ASP A 329 -14.74 5.25 4.70
CA ASP A 329 -15.02 6.27 5.73
C ASP A 329 -16.30 7.05 5.39
N LEU A 330 -16.47 7.50 4.14
CA LEU A 330 -17.69 8.21 3.73
C LEU A 330 -18.94 7.38 3.97
N TYR A 331 -18.93 6.11 3.56
CA TYR A 331 -20.08 5.22 3.74
C TYR A 331 -20.37 4.96 5.23
N THR A 332 -19.34 4.60 6.00
CA THR A 332 -19.45 4.32 7.44
C THR A 332 -19.91 5.56 8.21
N GLY A 333 -19.38 6.73 7.85
CA GLY A 333 -19.77 8.02 8.40
C GLY A 333 -21.22 8.40 8.10
N CYS A 334 -21.74 8.11 6.90
CA CYS A 334 -23.15 8.33 6.56
C CYS A 334 -24.08 7.47 7.43
N ILE A 335 -23.75 6.19 7.61
CA ILE A 335 -24.52 5.30 8.50
C ILE A 335 -24.49 5.83 9.94
N ASN A 336 -23.32 6.20 10.44
CA ASN A 336 -23.16 6.76 11.78
C ASN A 336 -24.01 8.02 11.97
N ARG A 337 -23.98 8.91 10.97
CA ARG A 337 -24.80 10.12 10.98
C ARG A 337 -26.28 9.79 11.04
N ALA A 338 -26.75 8.81 10.29
CA ALA A 338 -28.15 8.41 10.25
C ALA A 338 -28.66 7.88 11.60
N ILE A 339 -27.87 7.04 12.29
CA ILE A 339 -28.37 6.26 13.43
C ILE A 339 -27.96 6.80 14.81
N ASN A 340 -26.84 7.51 14.90
CA ASN A 340 -26.33 8.07 16.16
C ASN A 340 -26.59 9.58 16.33
N SER A 341 -27.00 10.30 15.29
CA SER A 341 -27.26 11.75 15.43
C SER A 341 -28.53 12.04 16.23
N PRO A 342 -28.52 13.09 17.07
CA PRO A 342 -29.74 13.52 17.76
C PRO A 342 -30.77 14.03 16.74
N LYS A 343 -32.01 13.55 16.84
CA LYS A 343 -33.10 13.88 15.91
C LYS A 343 -33.52 15.37 15.95
N ASP A 344 -33.11 16.11 16.98
CA ASP A 344 -33.51 17.50 17.22
C ASP A 344 -32.54 18.55 16.64
N VAL A 345 -31.49 18.14 15.92
CA VAL A 345 -30.49 19.06 15.36
C VAL A 345 -30.91 19.54 13.97
N VAL A 346 -30.70 20.83 13.70
CA VAL A 346 -30.90 21.44 12.38
C VAL A 346 -30.05 20.69 11.34
N LYS A 347 -30.70 20.22 10.27
CA LYS A 347 -30.03 19.54 9.15
C LYS A 347 -28.90 20.41 8.60
N ASN A 348 -27.75 19.78 8.36
CA ASN A 348 -26.58 20.39 7.73
C ASN A 348 -26.10 19.59 6.52
N HIS A 349 -25.00 20.01 5.92
CA HIS A 349 -24.44 19.39 4.72
C HIS A 349 -24.03 17.92 4.89
N LYS A 350 -23.76 17.44 6.11
CA LYS A 350 -23.49 16.01 6.38
C LYS A 350 -24.76 15.19 6.35
N ASP A 351 -25.88 15.75 6.83
CA ASP A 351 -27.20 15.12 6.72
C ASP A 351 -27.59 15.00 5.25
N GLU A 352 -27.40 16.07 4.47
CA GLU A 352 -27.69 16.08 3.04
C GLU A 352 -26.83 15.09 2.23
N PHE A 353 -25.57 14.91 2.62
CA PHE A 353 -24.71 13.90 2.01
C PHE A 353 -25.14 12.47 2.38
N ALA A 354 -25.49 12.22 3.64
CA ALA A 354 -25.96 10.92 4.08
C ALA A 354 -27.28 10.53 3.39
N GLU A 355 -28.23 11.47 3.27
CA GLU A 355 -29.47 11.28 2.50
C GLU A 355 -29.17 10.92 1.05
N PHE A 356 -28.28 11.67 0.39
CA PHE A 356 -27.86 11.37 -0.98
C PHE A 356 -27.25 9.95 -1.13
N VAL A 357 -26.39 9.54 -0.20
CA VAL A 357 -25.75 8.21 -0.23
C VAL A 357 -26.77 7.08 -0.04
N PHE A 358 -27.72 7.24 0.88
CA PHE A 358 -28.76 6.22 1.08
C PHE A 358 -29.71 6.14 -0.13
N ASP A 359 -30.09 7.29 -0.69
CA ASP A 359 -30.94 7.35 -1.88
C ASP A 359 -30.28 6.67 -3.09
N ILE A 360 -29.00 6.96 -3.39
CA ILE A 360 -28.30 6.36 -4.54
C ILE A 360 -28.02 4.86 -4.36
N LEU A 361 -27.95 4.38 -3.12
CA LEU A 361 -27.79 2.96 -2.78
C LEU A 361 -29.12 2.22 -2.63
N ASN A 362 -30.25 2.92 -2.75
CA ASN A 362 -31.59 2.38 -2.49
C ASN A 362 -31.72 1.76 -1.08
N LEU A 363 -31.16 2.45 -0.08
CA LEU A 363 -31.24 2.12 1.34
C LEU A 363 -32.22 3.05 2.05
N ASP A 364 -32.89 2.55 3.09
CA ASP A 364 -33.89 3.30 3.86
C ASP A 364 -33.29 3.79 5.20
N LEU A 365 -33.17 5.10 5.35
CA LEU A 365 -32.70 5.74 6.60
C LEU A 365 -33.66 5.57 7.78
N SER A 366 -34.93 5.26 7.52
CA SER A 366 -35.99 5.20 8.52
C SER A 366 -36.12 3.82 9.19
N ASP A 367 -35.59 2.76 8.57
CA ASP A 367 -35.71 1.40 9.06
C ASP A 367 -34.39 0.87 9.64
N LEU A 368 -34.31 0.79 10.97
CA LEU A 368 -33.20 0.16 11.71
C LEU A 368 -33.30 -1.37 11.65
N LYS A 369 -33.35 -1.93 10.45
CA LYS A 369 -33.39 -3.37 10.17
C LYS A 369 -32.39 -3.73 9.08
N ASN A 370 -32.11 -5.01 8.93
CA ASN A 370 -31.23 -5.51 7.87
C ASN A 370 -31.72 -5.04 6.50
N GLN A 371 -30.79 -4.50 5.71
CA GLN A 371 -31.03 -4.02 4.36
C GLN A 371 -30.03 -4.68 3.42
N GLU A 372 -30.54 -5.26 2.35
CA GLU A 372 -29.76 -5.98 1.35
C GLU A 372 -30.17 -5.50 -0.04
N GLN A 373 -29.21 -4.95 -0.77
CA GLN A 373 -29.28 -4.56 -2.17
C GLN A 373 -28.04 -5.15 -2.86
N ASP A 374 -28.08 -5.43 -4.15
CA ASP A 374 -26.96 -6.08 -4.86
C ASP A 374 -25.59 -5.43 -4.59
N MET A 375 -25.55 -4.10 -4.53
CA MET A 375 -24.34 -3.32 -4.28
C MET A 375 -24.18 -2.92 -2.80
N ALA A 376 -25.21 -2.96 -1.96
CA ALA A 376 -25.14 -2.40 -0.61
C ALA A 376 -25.80 -3.30 0.45
N MET A 377 -25.12 -3.48 1.58
CA MET A 377 -25.63 -4.24 2.72
C MET A 377 -25.46 -3.44 4.01
N ILE A 378 -26.50 -3.41 4.85
CA ILE A 378 -26.41 -3.01 6.25
C ILE A 378 -27.01 -4.13 7.09
N HIS A 379 -26.19 -4.75 7.95
CA HIS A 379 -26.60 -5.83 8.84
C HIS A 379 -26.58 -5.36 10.29
N TYR A 380 -27.74 -5.39 10.96
CA TYR A 380 -27.90 -4.99 12.36
C TYR A 380 -27.79 -6.21 13.27
N ILE A 381 -26.96 -6.10 14.31
CA ILE A 381 -26.64 -7.14 15.30
C ILE A 381 -27.20 -6.77 16.67
#